data_AF-A0A1J4U1T9-F1
#
_entry.id   AF-A0A1J4U1T9-F1
#
_cell.length_a   1.000
_cell.length_b   1.000
_cell.length_c   1.000
_cell.angle_alpha   90.00
_cell.angle_beta   90.00
_cell.angle_gamma   90.00
#
_symmetry.space_group_name_H-M   'P 1'
#
loop_
_entity.id
_entity.type
_entity.pdbx_description
1 polymer ?
#
loop_
_entity_poly.entity_id
_entity_poly.type
_entity_poly.pdbx_seq_one_letter_code
_entity_poly.pdbx_strand_id
1 'polypeptide(L)'
;MLLLIFKIIFALLALSAIITVWQKKQKTLLGNKATFFWIAFWLILTLVVFWPNSTQILAEYIGIGRGVDLIIYLSIVCLFYLVFRMNLKIEGLKRDLTEVVRDKALKK
;
A
#
# COMPACT_ATOMS: atom_id res chain seq x y z
N MET A 1 -10.19 -3.04 27.42
CA MET A 1 -8.77 -2.63 27.51
C MET A 1 -7.96 -3.05 26.28
N LEU A 2 -8.00 -4.32 25.85
CA LEU A 2 -7.27 -4.82 24.66
C LEU A 2 -7.60 -4.06 23.35
N LEU A 3 -8.88 -3.77 23.10
CA LEU A 3 -9.33 -3.04 21.90
C LEU A 3 -8.82 -1.58 21.85
N LEU A 4 -8.63 -0.94 23.01
CA LEU A 4 -8.09 0.42 23.11
C LEU A 4 -6.60 0.44 22.74
N ILE A 5 -5.85 -0.55 23.22
CA ILE A 5 -4.43 -0.73 22.88
C ILE A 5 -4.28 -0.96 21.37
N PHE A 6 -5.14 -1.77 20.77
CA PHE A 6 -5.12 -2.02 19.33
C PHE A 6 -5.37 -0.74 18.51
N LYS A 7 -6.34 0.09 18.92
CA LYS A 7 -6.62 1.40 18.29
C LYS A 7 -5.46 2.37 18.41
N ILE A 8 -4.78 2.42 19.56
CA ILE A 8 -3.62 3.29 19.80
C ILE A 8 -2.43 2.88 18.94
N ILE A 9 -2.13 1.58 18.85
CA ILE A 9 -1.07 1.05 18.00
C ILE A 9 -1.35 1.39 16.53
N PHE A 10 -2.60 1.21 16.09
CA PHE A 10 -2.98 1.52 14.70
C PHE A 10 -2.91 3.01 14.39
N ALA A 11 -3.29 3.87 15.34
CA ALA A 11 -3.17 5.32 15.20
C ALA A 11 -1.71 5.77 15.09
N LEU A 12 -0.80 5.17 15.88
CA LEU A 12 0.65 5.43 15.79
C LEU A 12 1.22 4.99 14.44
N LEU A 13 0.80 3.82 13.93
CA LEU A 13 1.19 3.35 12.61
C LEU A 13 0.70 4.30 11.51
N ALA A 14 -0.56 4.74 11.55
CA ALA A 14 -1.10 5.70 10.59
C ALA A 14 -0.34 7.04 10.62
N LEU A 15 -0.02 7.56 11.81
CA LEU A 15 0.79 8.77 11.98
C LEU A 15 2.19 8.61 11.38
N SER A 16 2.90 7.52 11.69
CA SER A 16 4.23 7.26 11.15
C SER A 16 4.23 7.15 9.62
N ALA A 17 3.17 6.59 9.05
CA ALA A 17 3.02 6.48 7.60
C ALA A 17 2.76 7.82 6.93
N ILE A 18 1.88 8.66 7.51
CA ILE A 18 1.63 10.03 7.03
C ILE A 18 2.92 10.85 7.07
N ILE A 19 3.69 10.76 8.17
CA ILE A 19 5.00 11.43 8.30
C ILE A 19 5.96 10.95 7.22
N THR A 20 6.03 9.64 6.96
CA THR A 20 6.92 9.08 5.93
C THR A 20 6.55 9.55 4.53
N VAL A 21 5.25 9.64 4.22
CA VAL A 21 4.76 10.18 2.94
C VAL A 21 5.11 11.66 2.81
N TRP A 22 4.96 12.45 3.88
CA TRP A 22 5.33 13.86 3.90
C TRP A 22 6.84 14.06 3.69
N GLN A 23 7.67 13.28 4.39
CA GLN A 23 9.13 13.32 4.24
C GLN A 23 9.58 12.93 2.82
N LYS A 24 8.96 11.90 2.22
CA LYS A 24 9.27 11.47 0.85
C LYS A 24 8.79 12.44 -0.23
N LYS A 25 7.68 13.16 0.00
CA LYS A 25 7.23 14.27 -0.86
C LYS A 25 8.27 15.39 -0.89
N GLN A 26 8.83 15.75 0.27
CA GLN A 26 9.82 16.82 0.37
C GLN A 26 11.14 16.47 -0.33
N LYS A 27 11.48 15.18 -0.43
CA LYS A 27 12.66 14.68 -1.15
C LYS A 27 12.42 14.43 -2.66
N THR A 28 11.29 14.88 -3.24
CA THR A 28 10.93 14.70 -4.67
C THR A 28 10.94 13.26 -5.22
N LEU A 29 11.02 12.25 -4.35
CA LEU A 29 11.09 10.82 -4.69
C LEU A 29 9.72 10.21 -5.05
N LEU A 30 8.62 10.95 -4.82
CA LEU A 30 7.26 10.52 -5.09
C LEU A 30 6.56 11.56 -5.98
N GLY A 31 6.11 11.14 -7.16
CA GLY A 31 5.24 11.97 -8.00
C GLY A 31 3.88 12.20 -7.34
N ASN A 32 3.23 13.34 -7.65
CA ASN A 32 1.99 13.80 -6.99
C ASN A 32 0.87 12.73 -6.93
N LYS A 33 0.77 11.86 -7.95
CA LYS A 33 -0.19 10.75 -7.99
C LYS A 33 0.05 9.69 -6.92
N ALA A 34 1.32 9.36 -6.65
CA ALA A 34 1.70 8.37 -5.65
C ALA A 34 1.44 8.90 -4.22
N THR A 35 1.72 10.18 -3.98
CA THR A 35 1.43 10.83 -2.69
C THR A 35 -0.07 10.82 -2.39
N PHE A 36 -0.91 11.19 -3.36
CA PHE A 36 -2.36 11.17 -3.18
C PHE A 36 -2.89 9.75 -2.90
N PHE A 37 -2.41 8.76 -3.65
CA PHE A 37 -2.79 7.35 -3.46
C PHE A 37 -2.48 6.86 -2.03
N TRP A 38 -1.26 7.12 -1.54
CA TRP A 38 -0.87 6.69 -0.20
C TRP A 38 -1.65 7.39 0.91
N ILE A 39 -1.91 8.70 0.78
CA ILE A 39 -2.74 9.43 1.77
C ILE A 39 -4.16 8.87 1.80
N ALA A 40 -4.79 8.67 0.64
CA ALA A 40 -6.13 8.10 0.55
C ALA A 40 -6.18 6.69 1.14
N PHE A 41 -5.18 5.85 0.86
CA PHE A 41 -5.08 4.50 1.39
C PHE A 41 -5.03 4.45 2.93
N TRP A 42 -4.18 5.28 3.55
CA TRP A 42 -4.08 5.35 5.01
C TRP A 42 -5.35 5.91 5.67
N LEU A 43 -6.02 6.86 5.01
CA LEU A 43 -7.28 7.41 5.49
C LEU A 43 -8.40 6.37 5.46
N ILE A 44 -8.52 5.60 4.37
CA ILE A 44 -9.48 4.50 4.23
C ILE A 44 -9.23 3.42 5.29
N LEU A 45 -7.97 3.00 5.47
CA LEU A 45 -7.60 2.02 6.50
C LEU A 45 -7.97 2.48 7.92
N THR A 46 -7.72 3.75 8.23
CA THR A 46 -8.04 4.31 9.55
C THR A 46 -9.55 4.34 9.79
N LEU A 47 -10.35 4.71 8.77
CA LEU A 47 -11.81 4.68 8.85
C LEU A 47 -12.35 3.25 9.10
N VAL A 48 -11.80 2.26 8.39
CA VAL A 48 -12.20 0.85 8.54
C VAL A 48 -11.89 0.32 9.95
N VAL A 49 -10.76 0.71 10.54
CA VAL A 49 -10.39 0.29 11.91
C VAL A 49 -11.22 0.97 12.98
N PHE A 50 -11.59 2.24 12.78
CA PHE A 50 -12.45 2.96 13.71
C PHE A 50 -13.91 2.50 13.65
N TRP A 51 -14.37 2.03 12.49
CA TRP A 51 -15.76 1.65 12.25
C TRP A 51 -15.91 0.22 11.70
N PRO A 52 -15.76 -0.81 12.55
CA PRO A 52 -15.83 -2.22 12.11
C PRO A 52 -17.20 -2.64 11.57
N ASN A 53 -18.29 -1.95 11.96
CA ASN A 53 -19.64 -2.23 11.45
C ASN A 53 -19.74 -2.02 9.92
N SER A 54 -18.97 -1.09 9.35
CA SER A 54 -18.94 -0.86 7.89
C SER A 54 -18.47 -2.09 7.13
N THR A 55 -17.47 -2.77 7.68
CA THR A 55 -16.95 -4.03 7.11
C THR A 55 -17.96 -5.16 7.23
N GLN A 56 -18.74 -5.19 8.31
CA GLN A 56 -19.75 -6.23 8.54
C GLN A 56 -20.93 -6.12 7.57
N ILE A 57 -21.38 -4.89 7.26
CA ILE A 57 -22.43 -4.64 6.24
C ILE A 57 -21.96 -5.10 4.85
N LEU A 58 -20.72 -4.78 4.49
CA LEU A 58 -20.12 -5.23 3.23
C LEU A 58 -19.99 -6.77 3.17
N ALA A 59 -19.67 -7.39 4.29
CA ALA A 59 -19.53 -8.85 4.39
C ALA A 59 -20.87 -9.57 4.22
N GLU A 60 -21.92 -9.07 4.87
CA GLU A 60 -23.29 -9.59 4.75
C GLU A 60 -23.80 -9.48 3.30
N TYR A 61 -23.52 -8.36 2.62
CA TYR A 61 -23.88 -8.19 1.21
C TYR A 61 -23.16 -9.17 0.27
N ILE A 62 -21.89 -9.49 0.58
CA ILE A 62 -21.06 -10.42 -0.21
C ILE A 62 -21.31 -11.89 0.20
N GLY A 63 -22.07 -12.14 1.28
CA GLY A 63 -22.37 -13.48 1.78
C GLY A 63 -21.25 -14.12 2.59
N ILE A 64 -20.32 -13.33 3.14
CA ILE A 64 -19.20 -13.80 3.97
C ILE A 64 -19.54 -13.50 5.44
N GLY A 65 -19.62 -14.54 6.28
CA GLY A 65 -20.09 -14.42 7.66
C GLY A 65 -19.20 -13.59 8.61
N ARG A 66 -18.02 -13.14 8.17
CA ARG A 66 -17.08 -12.33 8.97
C ARG A 66 -16.45 -11.24 8.11
N GLY A 67 -16.67 -9.98 8.46
CA GLY A 67 -16.11 -8.84 7.70
C GLY A 67 -14.59 -8.77 7.66
N VAL A 68 -13.92 -9.29 8.68
CA VAL A 68 -12.45 -9.38 8.68
C VAL A 68 -11.95 -10.28 7.55
N ASP A 69 -12.64 -11.38 7.25
CA ASP A 69 -12.19 -12.35 6.25
C ASP A 69 -12.28 -11.76 4.83
N LEU A 70 -13.30 -10.93 4.56
CA LEU A 70 -13.41 -10.15 3.31
C LEU A 70 -12.20 -9.23 3.11
N ILE A 71 -11.80 -8.47 4.15
CA ILE A 71 -10.63 -7.58 4.07
C ILE A 71 -9.37 -8.39 3.81
N ILE A 72 -9.21 -9.53 4.50
CA ILE A 72 -8.02 -10.39 4.34
C ILE A 72 -7.93 -10.90 2.91
N TYR A 73 -9.00 -11.43 2.35
CA TYR A 73 -8.99 -11.92 0.96
C TYR A 73 -8.67 -10.81 -0.04
N LEU A 74 -9.32 -9.65 0.09
CA LEU A 74 -9.05 -8.51 -0.78
C LEU A 74 -7.60 -8.03 -0.66
N SER A 75 -7.06 -8.02 0.56
CA SER A 75 -5.67 -7.63 0.83
C SER A 75 -4.68 -8.61 0.19
N ILE A 76 -4.93 -9.91 0.28
CA ILE A 76 -4.08 -10.93 -0.35
C ILE A 76 -4.05 -10.74 -1.87
N VAL A 77 -5.23 -10.60 -2.51
CA VAL A 77 -5.32 -10.38 -3.96
C VAL A 77 -4.59 -9.10 -4.37
N CYS A 78 -4.80 -8.01 -3.63
CA CYS A 78 -4.15 -6.73 -3.88
C CYS A 78 -2.63 -6.82 -3.72
N LEU A 79 -2.15 -7.47 -2.66
CA LEU A 79 -0.72 -7.68 -2.42
C LEU A 79 -0.08 -8.51 -3.53
N PHE A 80 -0.70 -9.62 -3.95
CA PHE A 80 -0.22 -10.43 -5.06
C PHE A 80 -0.11 -9.61 -6.35
N TYR A 81 -1.13 -8.80 -6.66
CA TYR A 81 -1.10 -7.91 -7.82
C TYR A 81 0.03 -6.87 -7.74
N LEU A 82 0.24 -6.26 -6.57
CA LEU A 82 1.31 -5.29 -6.35
C LEU A 82 2.71 -5.92 -6.48
N VAL A 83 2.90 -7.12 -5.91
CA VAL A 83 4.16 -7.88 -6.02
C VAL A 83 4.42 -8.24 -7.47
N PHE A 84 3.41 -8.74 -8.20
CA PHE A 84 3.52 -9.03 -9.62
C PHE A 84 3.92 -7.79 -10.43
N ARG A 85 3.23 -6.67 -10.23
CA ARG A 85 3.55 -5.40 -10.90
C ARG A 85 4.97 -4.90 -10.57
N MET A 86 5.39 -5.07 -9.33
CA MET A 86 6.75 -4.72 -8.90
C MET A 86 7.80 -5.56 -9.63
N ASN A 87 7.58 -6.87 -9.75
CA ASN A 87 8.47 -7.76 -10.49
C ASN A 87 8.60 -7.35 -11.97
N LEU A 88 7.49 -7.02 -12.63
CA LEU A 88 7.53 -6.52 -14.02
C LEU A 88 8.38 -5.24 -14.14
N LYS A 89 8.27 -4.32 -13.19
CA LYS A 89 9.05 -3.08 -13.19
C LYS A 89 10.54 -3.32 -12.92
N ILE A 90 10.85 -4.25 -12.03
CA ILE A 90 12.24 -4.66 -11.74
C ILE A 90 12.86 -5.27 -13.00
N GLU A 91 12.13 -6.13 -13.71
CA GLU A 91 12.65 -6.77 -14.92
C GLU A 91 12.90 -5.76 -16.05
N GLY A 92 11.98 -4.80 -16.24
CA GLY A 92 12.20 -3.68 -17.15
C GLY A 92 13.47 -2.89 -16.80
N LEU A 93 13.65 -2.56 -15.51
CA LEU A 93 14.82 -1.81 -15.04
C LEU A 93 16.14 -2.57 -15.25
N LYS A 94 16.16 -3.90 -15.10
CA LYS A 94 17.34 -4.72 -15.43
C LYS A 94 17.67 -4.65 -16.91
N ARG A 95 16.66 -4.65 -17.78
CA ARG A 95 16.87 -4.57 -19.24
C ARG A 95 17.48 -3.22 -19.61
N ASP A 96 16.91 -2.14 -19.10
CA ASP A 96 17.40 -0.77 -19.35
C ASP A 96 18.83 -0.60 -18.83
N LEU A 97 19.14 -1.14 -17.64
CA LEU A 97 20.48 -1.13 -17.09
C LEU A 97 21.46 -1.90 -17.98
N THR A 98 21.06 -3.07 -18.48
CA THR A 98 21.88 -3.90 -19.36
C THR A 98 22.21 -3.16 -20.65
N GLU A 99 21.24 -2.46 -21.24
CA GLU A 99 21.43 -1.66 -22.45
C GLU A 99 22.41 -0.50 -22.22
N VAL A 100 22.25 0.23 -21.11
CA VAL A 100 23.15 1.34 -20.74
C VAL A 100 24.58 0.86 -20.51
N VAL A 101 24.77 -0.27 -19.85
CA VAL A 101 26.11 -0.86 -19.62
C VAL A 101 26.73 -1.32 -20.93
N ARG A 102 25.95 -1.93 -21.83
CA ARG A 102 26.43 -2.40 -23.14
C ARG A 102 26.85 -1.23 -24.05
N ASP A 103 26.05 -0.17 -24.14
CA ASP A 103 26.39 1.01 -24.93
C ASP A 103 27.69 1.68 -24.41
N LYS A 104 27.84 1.78 -23.09
CA LYS A 104 29.09 2.28 -22.47
C LYS A 104 30.30 1.40 -22.74
N ALA A 105 30.13 0.08 -22.83
CA ALA A 105 31.21 -0.85 -23.11
C ALA A 105 31.65 -0.82 -24.59
N LEU A 106 30.71 -0.60 -25.52
CA LEU A 106 30.98 -0.56 -26.97
C LEU A 106 31.48 0.81 -27.47
N LYS A 107 31.19 1.91 -26.76
CA LYS A 107 31.70 3.26 -27.06
C LYS A 107 33.10 3.53 -26.49
N LYS A 108 33.78 2.50 -26.00
CA LYS A 108 35.15 2.54 -25.51
C LYS A 108 36.06 1.86 -26.51
#